data_AF-A0AAD6YHU7-F1
#
_entry.id   AF-A0AAD6YHU7-F1
#
_cell.length_a   1.000
_cell.length_b   1.000
_cell.length_c   1.000
_cell.angle_alpha   90.00
_cell.angle_beta   90.00
_cell.angle_gamma   90.00
#
_symmetry.space_group_name_H-M   'P 1'
#
loop_
_entity.id
_entity.type
_entity.pdbx_description
1 polymer ?
#
loop_
_entity_poly.entity_id
_entity_poly.type
_entity_poly.pdbx_seq_one_letter_code
_entity_poly.pdbx_strand_id
1 'polypeptide(L)'
;LAAMARLYHILITESLYSIWKLRCECMIGRNGEPPTENEVQNRWVQTIDERLNIDINLTNKYKFGKQYSLPRVLILDTWQGTLLDENDLPTDWLKTTEVLMGIASRGPTRSPASTEGIG
;
A
#
# COMPACT_ATOMS: atom_id res chain seq x y z
N LEU A 1 -3.60 21.02 -0.48
CA LEU A 1 -2.68 21.14 0.68
C LEU A 1 -3.02 20.16 1.80
N ALA A 2 -4.26 20.10 2.30
CA ALA A 2 -4.64 19.18 3.39
C ALA A 2 -4.43 17.69 3.05
N ALA A 3 -4.77 17.26 1.83
CA ALA A 3 -4.58 15.87 1.38
C ALA A 3 -3.10 15.46 1.30
N MET A 4 -2.24 16.32 0.75
CA MET A 4 -0.79 16.08 0.69
C MET A 4 -0.15 16.02 2.07
N ALA A 5 -0.53 16.90 3.00
CA ALA A 5 -0.08 16.85 4.37
C ALA A 5 -0.52 15.56 5.08
N ARG A 6 -1.75 15.09 4.79
CA ARG A 6 -2.27 13.80 5.28
C ARG A 6 -1.46 12.63 4.74
N LEU A 7 -1.20 12.58 3.43
CA LEU A 7 -0.38 11.54 2.82
C LEU A 7 1.01 11.52 3.43
N TYR A 8 1.66 12.67 3.56
CA TYR A 8 2.97 12.79 4.19
C TYR A 8 2.96 12.25 5.62
N HIS A 9 1.95 12.60 6.42
CA HIS A 9 1.84 12.12 7.78
C HIS A 9 1.70 10.59 7.83
N ILE A 10 0.86 10.01 6.98
CA ILE A 10 0.71 8.55 6.84
C ILE A 10 2.06 7.90 6.51
N LEU A 11 2.75 8.38 5.48
CA LEU A 11 4.03 7.81 5.05
C LEU A 11 5.08 7.87 6.16
N ILE A 12 5.20 8.99 6.87
CA ILE A 12 6.16 9.14 7.97
C ILE A 12 5.82 8.23 9.15
N THR A 13 4.55 8.17 9.58
CA THR A 13 4.16 7.34 10.72
C THR A 13 4.31 5.85 10.43
N GLU A 14 3.88 5.41 9.25
CA GLU A 14 3.99 4.00 8.85
C GLU A 14 5.45 3.58 8.64
N SER A 15 6.28 4.48 8.10
CA SER A 15 7.73 4.21 7.96
C SER A 15 8.42 4.12 9.32
N LEU A 16 8.12 5.02 10.26
CA LEU A 16 8.68 4.96 11.60
C LEU A 16 8.25 3.68 12.34
N TYR A 17 6.98 3.32 12.24
CA TYR A 17 6.45 2.09 12.82
C TYR A 17 7.09 0.85 12.18
N SER A 18 7.25 0.84 10.86
CA SER A 18 7.94 -0.24 10.14
C SER A 18 9.38 -0.41 10.62
N ILE A 19 10.15 0.68 10.72
CA ILE A 19 11.53 0.64 11.23
C ILE A 19 11.56 0.09 12.66
N TRP A 20 10.69 0.59 13.54
CA TRP A 20 10.62 0.12 14.92
C TRP A 20 10.30 -1.38 14.98
N LYS A 21 9.29 -1.82 14.23
CA LYS A 21 8.87 -3.22 14.17
C LYS A 21 9.98 -4.14 13.66
N LEU A 22 10.65 -3.76 12.57
CA LEU A 22 11.78 -4.53 12.03
C LEU A 22 12.93 -4.64 13.04
N ARG A 23 13.24 -3.56 13.78
CA ARG A 23 14.26 -3.60 14.83
C ARG A 23 13.90 -4.57 15.96
N CYS A 24 12.64 -4.56 16.40
CA CYS A 24 12.16 -5.50 17.41
C CYS A 24 12.23 -6.95 16.93
N GLU A 25 11.83 -7.21 15.68
CA GLU A 25 11.89 -8.55 15.08
C GLU A 25 13.33 -9.07 14.94
N CYS A 26 14.28 -8.23 14.53
CA CYS A 26 15.70 -8.60 14.50
C CYS A 26 16.23 -8.95 15.89
N MET A 27 15.93 -8.09 16.88
CA MET A 27 16.49 -8.20 18.22
C MET A 27 15.91 -9.39 19.00
N ILE A 28 14.62 -9.67 18.85
CA ILE A 28 13.91 -10.67 19.68
C ILE A 28 13.61 -11.95 18.89
N GLY A 29 13.28 -11.84 17.60
CA GLY A 29 12.73 -12.94 16.82
C GLY A 29 13.71 -13.65 15.89
N ARG A 30 14.73 -12.96 15.36
CA ARG A 30 15.65 -13.49 14.34
C ARG A 30 17.08 -13.72 14.83
N ASN A 31 17.30 -13.82 16.14
CA ASN A 31 18.65 -14.00 16.72
C ASN A 31 19.68 -12.95 16.24
N GLY A 32 19.23 -11.73 15.93
CA GLY A 32 20.07 -10.66 15.41
C GLY A 32 20.21 -10.59 13.88
N GLU A 33 19.62 -11.51 13.12
CA GLU A 33 19.71 -11.47 11.65
C GLU A 33 18.80 -10.38 11.04
N PRO A 34 19.35 -9.43 10.26
CA PRO A 34 18.57 -8.40 9.61
C PRO A 34 17.76 -8.94 8.43
N PRO A 35 16.56 -8.40 8.15
CA PRO A 35 15.80 -8.72 6.95
C PRO A 35 16.54 -8.28 5.69
N THR A 36 16.29 -8.97 4.59
CA THR A 36 16.81 -8.56 3.28
C THR A 36 16.13 -7.28 2.81
N GLU A 37 16.79 -6.51 1.93
CA GLU A 37 16.21 -5.29 1.36
C GLU A 37 14.86 -5.54 0.69
N ASN A 38 14.72 -6.65 -0.05
CA ASN A 38 13.46 -7.04 -0.68
C ASN A 38 12.37 -7.35 0.36
N GLU A 39 12.70 -8.05 1.45
CA GLU A 39 11.74 -8.29 2.54
C GLU A 39 11.28 -6.97 3.15
N VAL A 40 12.19 -6.03 3.40
CA VAL A 40 11.88 -4.71 3.96
C VAL A 40 10.97 -3.94 3.01
N GLN A 41 11.33 -3.87 1.72
CA GLN A 41 10.54 -3.17 0.71
C GLN A 41 9.12 -3.77 0.61
N ASN A 42 9.01 -5.08 0.47
CA ASN A 42 7.73 -5.75 0.27
C ASN A 42 6.80 -5.58 1.48
N ARG A 43 7.35 -5.64 2.70
CA ARG A 43 6.57 -5.40 3.93
C ARG A 43 6.12 -3.96 4.07
N TRP A 44 6.98 -3.02 3.71
CA TRP A 44 6.62 -1.61 3.75
C TRP A 44 5.52 -1.31 2.72
N VAL A 45 5.67 -1.80 1.49
CA VAL A 45 4.62 -1.71 0.45
C VAL A 45 3.31 -2.31 0.94
N GLN A 46 3.33 -3.51 1.51
CA GLN A 46 2.15 -4.14 2.08
C GLN A 46 1.49 -3.28 3.16
N THR A 47 2.29 -2.66 4.05
CA THR A 47 1.77 -1.80 5.12
C THR A 47 1.05 -0.57 4.54
N ILE A 48 1.61 0.05 3.50
CA ILE A 48 0.97 1.20 2.85
C ILE A 48 -0.28 0.77 2.07
N ASP A 49 -0.26 -0.39 1.42
CA ASP A 49 -1.41 -0.94 0.71
C ASP A 49 -2.57 -1.29 1.67
N GLU A 50 -2.26 -1.86 2.84
CA GLU A 50 -3.22 -2.05 3.93
C GLU A 50 -3.81 -0.72 4.40
N ARG A 51 -3.00 0.34 4.47
CA ARG A 51 -3.46 1.67 4.86
C ARG A 51 -4.40 2.29 3.84
N LEU A 52 -4.08 2.16 2.55
CA LEU A 52 -4.96 2.53 1.44
C LEU A 52 -6.30 1.77 1.55
N ASN A 53 -6.26 0.46 1.76
CA ASN A 53 -7.46 -0.37 1.92
C ASN A 53 -8.33 0.06 3.12
N ILE A 54 -7.72 0.42 4.26
CA ILE A 54 -8.45 0.97 5.42
C ILE A 54 -9.15 2.27 5.03
N ASP A 55 -8.45 3.19 4.35
CA ASP A 55 -9.00 4.46 3.89
C ASP A 55 -10.19 4.25 2.94
N ILE A 56 -10.06 3.33 1.97
CA ILE A 56 -11.15 2.95 1.05
C ILE A 56 -12.35 2.43 1.84
N ASN A 57 -12.13 1.50 2.78
CA ASN A 57 -13.20 0.93 3.60
C ASN A 57 -13.92 2.00 4.43
N LEU A 58 -13.19 2.96 4.99
CA LEU A 58 -13.75 4.06 5.76
C LEU A 58 -14.61 5.03 4.92
N THR A 59 -14.56 4.96 3.58
CA THR A 59 -15.52 5.71 2.74
C THR A 59 -16.92 5.09 2.70
N ASN A 60 -17.09 3.87 3.22
CA ASN A 60 -18.36 3.14 3.16
C ASN A 60 -19.40 3.71 4.16
N LYS A 61 -20.21 4.64 3.67
CA LYS A 61 -21.30 5.29 4.42
C LYS A 61 -22.38 4.32 4.92
N TYR A 62 -22.57 3.18 4.26
CA TYR A 62 -23.54 2.18 4.69
C TYR A 62 -23.05 1.42 5.92
N LYS A 63 -21.75 1.11 5.98
CA LYS A 63 -21.14 0.40 7.13
C LYS A 63 -20.92 1.31 8.34
N PHE A 64 -20.43 2.53 8.13
CA PHE A 64 -19.98 3.42 9.23
C PHE A 64 -20.92 4.60 9.49
N GLY A 65 -21.98 4.77 8.71
CA GLY A 65 -22.85 5.95 8.77
C GLY A 65 -22.16 7.20 8.21
N LYS A 66 -22.95 8.26 7.98
CA LYS A 66 -22.45 9.51 7.36
C LYS A 66 -21.45 10.28 8.23
N GLN A 67 -21.52 10.12 9.55
CA GLN A 67 -20.72 10.89 10.51
C GLN A 67 -19.29 10.36 10.66
N TYR A 68 -19.10 9.03 10.56
CA TYR A 68 -17.81 8.38 10.75
C TYR A 68 -17.14 7.97 9.44
N SER A 69 -17.84 8.08 8.31
CA SER A 69 -17.28 7.81 6.99
C SER A 69 -16.36 8.94 6.52
N LEU A 70 -15.22 8.59 5.92
CA LEU A 70 -14.36 9.57 5.27
C LEU A 70 -14.97 10.05 3.95
N PRO A 71 -14.82 11.35 3.61
CA PRO A 71 -15.23 11.86 2.30
C PRO A 71 -14.43 11.18 1.18
N ARG A 72 -15.10 10.69 0.14
CA ARG A 72 -14.44 10.06 -1.02
C ARG A 72 -13.41 10.99 -1.68
N VAL A 73 -13.78 12.26 -1.88
CA VAL A 73 -12.89 13.29 -2.46
C VAL A 73 -11.59 13.41 -1.67
N LEU A 74 -11.65 13.33 -0.34
CA LEU A 74 -10.44 13.39 0.49
C LEU A 74 -9.50 12.22 0.22
N ILE A 75 -10.04 11.00 0.04
CA ILE A 75 -9.22 9.81 -0.23
C ILE A 75 -8.64 9.86 -1.64
N LEU A 76 -9.45 10.23 -2.64
CA LEU A 76 -8.98 10.43 -4.02
C LEU A 76 -7.82 11.43 -4.06
N ASP A 77 -7.97 12.60 -3.44
CA ASP A 77 -6.93 13.63 -3.39
C ASP A 77 -5.70 13.20 -2.56
N THR A 78 -5.88 12.34 -1.55
CA THR A 78 -4.75 11.89 -0.70
C THR A 78 -3.84 10.94 -1.48
N TRP A 79 -4.42 9.99 -2.22
CA TRP A 79 -3.67 8.92 -2.88
C TRP A 79 -3.42 9.18 -4.37
N GLN A 80 -3.85 10.34 -4.89
CA GLN A 80 -3.54 10.76 -6.25
C GLN A 80 -2.03 10.84 -6.48
N GLY A 81 -1.57 10.33 -7.61
CA GLY A 81 -0.16 10.26 -8.00
C GLY A 81 0.62 9.11 -7.35
N THR A 82 -0.04 8.21 -6.61
CA THR A 82 0.62 7.11 -5.88
C THR A 82 0.19 5.72 -6.33
N LEU A 83 -0.82 5.62 -7.20
CA LEU A 83 -1.42 4.34 -7.60
C LEU A 83 -0.65 3.72 -8.77
N LEU A 84 -0.67 2.39 -8.84
CA LEU A 84 -0.17 1.67 -10.00
C LEU A 84 -1.14 1.87 -11.17
N ASP A 85 -0.61 2.11 -12.36
CA ASP A 85 -1.38 2.30 -13.58
C ASP A 85 -2.51 3.34 -13.44
N GLU A 86 -2.24 4.42 -12.70
CA GLU A 86 -3.25 5.44 -12.35
C GLU A 86 -3.93 6.07 -13.56
N ASN A 87 -3.23 6.15 -14.69
CA ASN A 87 -3.79 6.68 -15.93
C ASN A 87 -4.91 5.80 -16.52
N ASP A 88 -4.91 4.50 -16.21
CA ASP A 88 -5.92 3.55 -16.66
C ASP A 88 -7.10 3.43 -15.68
N LEU A 89 -6.99 4.05 -14.50
CA LEU A 89 -8.04 4.06 -13.49
C LEU A 89 -9.11 5.12 -13.79
N PRO A 90 -10.40 4.83 -13.47
CA PRO A 90 -11.44 5.83 -13.56
C PRO A 90 -11.23 6.95 -12.51
N THR A 91 -11.77 8.14 -12.77
CA THR A 91 -11.65 9.29 -11.86
C THR A 91 -12.12 9.01 -10.43
N ASP A 92 -13.12 8.11 -10.25
CA ASP A 92 -13.56 7.59 -8.95
C ASP A 92 -13.15 6.11 -8.82
N TRP A 93 -11.85 5.87 -8.73
CA TRP A 93 -11.25 4.53 -8.62
C TRP A 93 -11.64 3.78 -7.34
N LEU A 94 -12.22 4.46 -6.35
CA LEU A 94 -12.77 3.86 -5.12
C LEU A 94 -13.94 2.88 -5.36
N LYS A 95 -14.43 2.76 -6.60
CA LYS A 95 -15.45 1.78 -7.00
C LYS A 95 -14.84 0.50 -7.58
N THR A 96 -13.55 0.50 -7.89
CA THR A 96 -12.83 -0.64 -8.43
C THR A 96 -12.45 -1.60 -7.30
N THR A 97 -12.56 -2.90 -7.53
CA THR A 97 -12.30 -3.94 -6.51
C THR A 97 -10.81 -4.14 -6.23
N GLU A 98 -9.93 -3.76 -7.16
CA GLU A 98 -8.49 -3.99 -7.08
C GLU A 98 -7.77 -2.69 -7.42
N VAL A 99 -7.35 -1.95 -6.39
CA VAL A 99 -6.50 -0.77 -6.53
C VAL A 99 -5.27 -0.99 -5.67
N LEU A 100 -4.11 -0.95 -6.32
CA LEU A 100 -2.80 -1.16 -5.69
C LEU A 100 -1.96 0.11 -5.77
N MET A 101 -1.08 0.27 -4.80
CA MET A 101 -0.02 1.28 -4.83
C MET A 101 0.99 1.02 -5.96
N GLY A 102 1.49 2.09 -6.58
CA GLY A 102 2.46 2.05 -7.69
C GLY A 102 3.85 1.54 -7.30
N ILE A 103 4.13 1.44 -6.01
CA ILE A 103 5.35 0.85 -5.48
C ILE A 103 5.16 -0.66 -5.46
N ALA A 104 5.31 -1.31 -6.61
CA ALA A 104 5.13 -2.76 -6.70
C ALA A 104 6.10 -3.49 -5.75
N SER A 105 5.56 -4.38 -4.94
CA SER A 105 6.33 -5.39 -4.21
C SER A 105 7.20 -6.12 -5.22
N ARG A 106 8.53 -6.12 -5.03
CA ARG A 106 9.44 -6.91 -5.87
C ARG A 106 9.23 -8.37 -5.48
N GLY A 107 8.24 -9.00 -6.09
CA GLY A 107 8.13 -10.46 -6.08
C GLY A 107 9.37 -11.06 -6.76
N PRO A 108 9.71 -12.33 -6.48
CA PRO A 108 10.70 -13.02 -7.30
C PRO A 108 10.23 -12.95 -8.75
N THR A 109 11.08 -12.40 -9.62
CA THR A 109 10.86 -12.32 -11.06
C THR A 109 10.33 -13.65 -11.55
N ARG A 110 9.06 -13.68 -11.96
CA ARG A 110 8.52 -14.83 -12.67
C ARG A 110 9.15 -14.81 -14.05
N SER A 111 10.31 -15.47 -14.17
CA SER A 111 10.97 -15.68 -15.46
C SER A 111 9.92 -16.23 -16.43
N PRO A 112 9.75 -15.66 -17.63
CA PRO A 112 8.89 -16.28 -18.62
C PRO A 112 9.45 -17.68 -18.87
N ALA A 113 8.61 -18.69 -18.63
CA ALA A 113 8.95 -20.06 -18.99
C ALA A 113 9.14 -20.07 -20.51
N SER A 114 10.39 -20.18 -20.94
CA SER A 114 10.74 -20.57 -22.30
C SER A 114 10.04 -21.89 -22.56
N THR A 115 8.92 -21.85 -23.28
CA THR A 115 8.35 -23.05 -23.88
C THR A 115 9.12 -23.25 -25.18
N GLU A 116 10.26 -23.94 -25.06
CA GLU A 116 10.80 -24.71 -26.17
C GLU A 116 9.77 -25.79 -26.56
N GLY A 117 9.77 -26.10 -27.86
CA GLY A 117 8.59 -26.50 -28.61
C GLY A 117 8.02 -27.89 -28.33
N ILE A 118 6.83 -28.11 -28.89
CA ILE A 118 6.38 -29.39 -29.46
C ILE A 118 5.40 -29.05 -30.61
N GLY A 119 5.71 -29.53 -31.83
CA GLY A 119 4.76 -29.66 -32.94
C GLY A 119 5.14 -28.94 -34.21
#